data_AF-A0AAU8FN02-F1
#
_entry.id   AF-A0AAU8FN02-F1
#
_cell.length_a   1.000
_cell.length_b   1.000
_cell.length_c   1.000
_cell.angle_alpha   90.00
_cell.angle_beta   90.00
_cell.angle_gamma   90.00
#
_symmetry.space_group_name_H-M   'P 1'
#
loop_
_entity.id
_entity.type
_entity.pdbx_description
1 polymer ?
#
loop_
_entity_poly.entity_id
_entity_poly.type
_entity_poly.pdbx_seq_one_letter_code
_entity_poly.pdbx_strand_id
1 'polypeptide(L)'
;MTTLSNTESPDSRLLAYGREVSTLLSSDSAESWVAELWTMFSGFMLAQKELGYSPEIANTFFTFKDLLGFFERVERIRNTA
;
A
#
# COMPACT_ATOMS: atom_id res chain seq x y z
N MET A 1 8.32 -41.86 -14.64
CA MET A 1 8.37 -40.87 -13.54
C MET A 1 8.45 -39.50 -14.17
N THR A 2 7.31 -38.82 -14.29
CA THR A 2 7.24 -37.48 -14.91
C THR A 2 7.37 -36.46 -13.79
N THR A 3 8.53 -35.81 -13.68
CA THR A 3 8.74 -34.70 -12.76
C THR A 3 7.94 -33.51 -13.27
N LEU A 4 6.78 -33.25 -12.67
CA LEU A 4 6.05 -31.99 -12.81
C LEU A 4 6.94 -30.88 -12.25
N SER A 5 7.60 -30.14 -13.13
CA SER A 5 8.22 -28.87 -12.78
C SER A 5 7.10 -27.91 -12.39
N ASN A 6 6.88 -27.74 -11.09
CA ASN A 6 5.93 -26.79 -10.51
C ASN A 6 6.48 -25.35 -10.62
N THR A 7 6.86 -24.94 -11.83
CA THR A 7 7.19 -23.55 -12.15
C THR A 7 5.87 -22.81 -12.20
N GLU A 8 5.47 -22.21 -11.08
CA GLU A 8 4.45 -21.16 -11.06
C GLU A 8 4.78 -20.19 -12.20
N SER A 9 3.89 -20.11 -13.20
CA SER A 9 4.00 -19.10 -14.24
C SER A 9 4.05 -17.73 -13.56
N PRO A 10 4.87 -16.77 -14.01
CA PRO A 10 4.79 -15.38 -13.57
C PRO A 10 3.34 -14.84 -13.53
N ASP A 11 2.48 -15.35 -14.42
CA ASP A 11 1.05 -15.02 -14.47
C ASP A 11 0.27 -15.45 -13.22
N SER A 12 0.57 -16.61 -12.63
CA SER A 12 -0.16 -17.08 -11.43
C SER A 12 0.16 -16.21 -10.22
N ARG A 13 1.41 -15.77 -10.08
CA ARG A 13 1.83 -14.86 -9.01
C ARG A 13 1.23 -13.47 -9.17
N LEU A 14 1.22 -12.93 -10.38
CA LEU A 14 0.59 -11.63 -10.66
C LEU A 14 -0.92 -11.67 -10.39
N LEU A 15 -1.60 -12.76 -10.76
CA LEU A 15 -3.02 -12.95 -10.43
C LEU A 15 -3.26 -13.01 -8.91
N ALA A 16 -2.39 -13.69 -8.16
CA ALA A 16 -2.48 -13.73 -6.70
C ALA A 16 -2.31 -12.32 -6.09
N TYR A 17 -1.30 -11.56 -6.53
CA TYR A 17 -1.14 -10.17 -6.08
C TYR A 17 -2.32 -9.29 -6.46
N GLY A 18 -2.86 -9.45 -7.67
CA GLY A 18 -4.03 -8.71 -8.13
C GLY A 18 -5.27 -8.99 -7.27
N ARG A 19 -5.45 -10.24 -6.80
CA ARG A 19 -6.55 -10.59 -5.88
C ARG A 19 -6.42 -9.90 -4.54
N GLU A 20 -5.23 -9.91 -3.93
CA GLU A 20 -5.00 -9.22 -2.65
C GLU A 20 -5.22 -7.70 -2.77
N VAL A 21 -4.71 -7.10 -3.85
CA VAL A 21 -4.96 -5.67 -4.14
C VAL A 21 -6.46 -5.42 -4.34
N SER A 22 -7.16 -6.26 -5.11
CA SER A 22 -8.60 -6.12 -5.32
C SER A 22 -9.38 -6.21 -4.00
N THR A 23 -9.00 -7.13 -3.11
CA THR A 23 -9.61 -7.26 -1.77
C THR A 23 -9.39 -5.99 -0.95
N LEU A 24 -8.14 -5.48 -0.91
CA LEU A 24 -7.81 -4.24 -0.20
C LEU A 24 -8.62 -3.04 -0.71
N LEU A 25 -8.75 -2.92 -2.04
CA LEU A 25 -9.49 -1.82 -2.66
C LEU A 25 -11.03 -1.98 -2.57
N SER A 26 -11.50 -3.16 -2.17
CA SER A 26 -12.92 -3.41 -1.92
C SER A 26 -13.33 -3.05 -0.49
N SER A 27 -12.38 -2.93 0.44
CA SER A 27 -12.70 -2.64 1.84
C SER A 27 -13.08 -1.18 2.08
N ASP A 28 -12.54 -0.26 1.28
CA ASP A 28 -12.84 1.17 1.37
C ASP A 28 -12.44 1.92 0.09
N SER A 29 -12.84 3.18 -0.02
CA SER A 29 -12.45 4.07 -1.11
C SER A 29 -10.98 4.51 -1.00
N ALA A 30 -10.36 4.85 -2.15
CA ALA A 30 -9.00 5.40 -2.17
C ALA A 30 -8.89 6.70 -1.36
N GLU A 31 -9.91 7.56 -1.42
CA GLU A 31 -10.02 8.79 -0.62
C GLU A 31 -10.00 8.48 0.88
N SER A 32 -10.78 7.50 1.33
CA SER A 32 -10.79 7.06 2.73
C SER A 32 -9.42 6.56 3.18
N TRP A 33 -8.77 5.72 2.37
CA TRP A 33 -7.42 5.23 2.65
C TRP A 33 -6.39 6.36 2.76
N VAL A 34 -6.47 7.37 1.88
CA VAL A 34 -5.62 8.56 1.94
C VAL A 34 -5.84 9.32 3.24
N ALA A 35 -7.09 9.52 3.66
CA ALA A 35 -7.42 10.20 4.91
C ALA A 35 -6.87 9.45 6.13
N GLU A 36 -7.05 8.13 6.19
CA GLU A 36 -6.53 7.30 7.28
C GLU A 36 -5.00 7.31 7.34
N LEU A 37 -4.31 7.23 6.20
CA LEU A 37 -2.85 7.34 6.15
C LEU A 37 -2.36 8.69 6.70
N TRP A 38 -3.03 9.79 6.38
CA TRP A 38 -2.72 11.10 6.94
C TRP A 38 -2.93 11.16 8.45
N THR A 39 -4.02 10.58 8.95
CA THR A 39 -4.28 10.46 10.39
C THR A 39 -3.16 9.69 11.10
N MET A 40 -2.75 8.55 10.56
CA MET A 40 -1.65 7.75 11.13
C MET A 40 -0.32 8.50 11.10
N PHE A 41 0.04 9.11 9.97
CA PHE A 41 1.32 9.81 9.83
C PHE A 41 1.38 11.08 10.69
N SER A 42 0.30 11.85 10.76
CA SER A 42 0.23 13.05 11.60
C SER A 42 0.30 12.71 13.09
N GLY A 43 -0.38 11.64 13.52
CA GLY A 43 -0.25 11.11 14.89
C GLY A 43 1.17 10.68 15.22
N PHE A 44 1.83 9.97 14.30
CA PHE A 44 3.25 9.63 14.42
C PHE A 44 4.14 10.87 14.56
N MET A 45 3.96 11.87 13.70
CA MET A 45 4.74 13.11 13.74
C MET A 45 4.52 13.91 15.03
N LEU A 46 3.29 13.90 15.57
CA LEU A 46 2.99 14.51 16.87
C LEU A 46 3.76 13.80 17.99
N ALA A 47 3.73 12.47 18.02
CA ALA A 47 4.48 11.69 19.02
C ALA A 47 6.00 11.94 18.92
N GLN A 48 6.55 12.04 17.70
CA GLN A 48 7.96 12.35 17.47
C GLN A 48 8.36 13.73 18.01
N LYS A 49 7.44 14.71 17.93
CA LYS A 49 7.65 16.04 18.49
C LYS A 49 7.70 16.01 20.03
N GLU A 50 6.90 15.16 20.67
CA GLU A 50 6.77 15.09 22.12
C GLU A 50 7.81 14.19 22.79
N LEU A 51 8.16 13.07 22.14
CA LEU A 51 9.03 12.02 22.69
C LEU A 51 10.46 12.06 22.15
N GLY A 52 10.71 12.92 21.16
CA GLY A 52 11.97 13.00 20.44
C GLY A 52 11.94 12.22 19.12
N TYR A 53 12.77 12.65 18.17
CA TYR A 53 12.77 12.10 16.82
C TYR A 53 13.43 10.72 16.75
N SER A 54 12.65 9.71 16.37
CA SER A 54 13.20 8.42 15.92
C SER A 54 14.08 8.59 14.67
N PRO A 55 15.23 7.87 14.58
CA PRO A 55 16.08 7.84 13.39
C PRO A 55 15.35 7.33 12.13
N GLU A 56 14.25 6.58 12.31
CA GLU A 56 13.48 6.00 11.20
C GLU A 56 12.50 6.98 10.54
N ILE A 57 12.41 8.22 11.01
CA ILE A 57 11.42 9.20 10.53
C ILE A 57 11.44 9.39 9.01
N ALA A 58 12.62 9.37 8.40
CA ALA A 58 12.76 9.49 6.96
C ALA A 58 12.17 8.27 6.23
N ASN A 59 12.46 7.05 6.72
CA ASN A 59 11.95 5.81 6.16
C ASN A 59 10.42 5.72 6.29
N THR A 60 9.89 6.12 7.46
CA THR A 60 8.44 6.22 7.68
C THR A 60 7.79 7.21 6.71
N PHE A 61 8.38 8.38 6.50
CA PHE A 61 7.87 9.37 5.55
C PHE A 61 7.85 8.84 4.10
N PHE A 62 8.92 8.20 3.64
CA PHE A 62 8.95 7.63 2.28
C PHE A 62 7.93 6.52 2.10
N THR A 63 7.77 5.66 3.10
CA THR A 63 6.74 4.59 3.09
C THR A 63 5.34 5.18 3.01
N PHE A 64 5.04 6.19 3.84
CA PHE A 64 3.78 6.92 3.81
C PHE A 64 3.50 7.55 2.43
N LYS A 65 4.50 8.24 1.87
CA LYS A 65 4.40 8.85 0.54
C LYS A 65 4.13 7.81 -0.55
N ASP A 66 4.80 6.67 -0.53
CA ASP A 66 4.63 5.63 -1.55
C ASP A 66 3.23 5.00 -1.50
N LEU A 67 2.68 4.82 -0.29
CA LEU A 67 1.31 4.35 -0.08
C LEU A 67 0.28 5.37 -0.56
N LEU A 68 0.45 6.67 -0.25
CA LEU A 68 -0.42 7.72 -0.80
C LEU A 68 -0.42 7.68 -2.34
N GLY A 69 0.77 7.67 -2.94
CA GLY A 69 0.90 7.62 -4.39
C GLY A 69 0.28 6.35 -5.00
N PHE A 70 0.28 5.23 -4.29
CA PHE A 70 -0.40 4.02 -4.71
C PHE A 70 -1.92 4.21 -4.79
N PHE A 71 -2.56 4.70 -3.73
CA PHE A 71 -4.02 4.90 -3.72
C PHE A 71 -4.47 5.97 -4.73
N GLU A 72 -3.70 7.05 -4.91
CA GLU A 72 -3.96 8.06 -5.96
C GLU A 72 -3.86 7.48 -7.38
N ARG A 73 -2.94 6.54 -7.63
CA ARG A 73 -2.83 5.85 -8.93
C ARG A 73 -4.03 4.92 -9.16
N VAL A 74 -4.44 4.18 -8.13
CA VAL A 74 -5.61 3.30 -8.19
C VAL A 74 -6.87 4.08 -8.52
N GLU A 75 -7.09 5.22 -7.87
CA GLU A 75 -8.25 6.05 -8.13
C GLU A 75 -8.30 6.56 -9.56
N ARG A 76 -7.15 6.98 -10.11
CA ARG A 76 -7.04 7.35 -11.53
C ARG A 76 -7.43 6.20 -12.45
N ILE A 77 -6.96 4.98 -12.18
CA ILE A 77 -7.31 3.80 -12.99
C ILE A 77 -8.83 3.58 -12.97
N ARG A 78 -9.45 3.63 -11.79
CA ARG A 78 -10.89 3.44 -11.62
C ARG A 78 -11.72 4.48 -12.38
N ASN A 79 -11.23 5.72 -12.47
CA ASN A 79 -11.91 6.80 -13.20
C ASN A 79 -11.71 6.74 -14.72
N THR A 80 -10.81 5.88 -15.20
CA THR A 80 -10.53 5.69 -16.64
C THR A 80 -11.03 4.37 -17.22
N ALA A 81 -11.46 3.44 -16.36
CA ALA A 81 -12.02 2.15 -16.72
C ALA A 81 -13.56 2.20 -16.76
#